data_AF-A0A7C3JW38-F1
#
_entry.id   AF-A0A7C3JW38-F1
#
_cell.length_a   1.000
_cell.length_b   1.000
_cell.length_c   1.000
_cell.angle_alpha   90.00
_cell.angle_beta   90.00
_cell.angle_gamma   90.00
#
_symmetry.space_group_name_H-M   'P 1'
#
loop_
_entity.id
_entity.type
_entity.pdbx_description
1 polymer ?
#
loop_
_entity_poly.entity_id
_entity_poly.type
_entity_poly.pdbx_seq_one_letter_code
_entity_poly.pdbx_strand_id
1 'polypeptide(L)'
;MRAQDRWPAAGHNVFCLREDPAAGAAEPGEELERVAVLAMQRRGVRMSVVLDRNRYKRCDFLFLRRPYKERPNETYEQVFWQTQTSMVQRRPKVAPAALRAGGAGMRVVIDSAERYPWRFPDSTTERARLPAGDYALVRDGEVLAVVERKTFDNLLADFGVMPLLHQRLLELSANRFNALVVEAAYEDFLNPRRVHHFNPSFCAAAIAELYAAHPDLRVVFCANRKTANAWTSSFFRAVLNQFTSAESSDLRTP
;
A
#
# COMPACT_ATOMS: atom_id res chain seq x y z
N MET A 1 -18.31 10.89 17.89
CA MET A 1 -17.29 10.42 18.87
C MET A 1 -17.14 11.53 19.90
N ARG A 2 -17.07 11.18 21.18
CA ARG A 2 -16.75 12.12 22.26
C ARG A 2 -15.28 12.06 22.58
N ALA A 3 -14.61 13.19 22.68
CA ALA A 3 -13.19 13.27 23.04
C ALA A 3 -13.03 13.91 24.42
N GLN A 4 -12.03 13.47 25.18
CA GLN A 4 -11.73 14.03 26.51
C GLN A 4 -11.26 15.49 26.45
N ASP A 5 -10.64 15.90 25.34
CA ASP A 5 -10.11 17.24 25.11
C ASP A 5 -10.49 17.75 23.72
N ARG A 6 -10.53 19.09 23.57
CA ARG A 6 -10.82 19.78 22.30
C ARG A 6 -9.81 19.44 21.20
N TRP A 7 -8.52 19.35 21.56
CA TRP A 7 -7.42 18.99 20.67
C TRP A 7 -6.30 18.33 21.48
N PRO A 8 -5.59 17.31 20.95
CA PRO A 8 -4.47 16.73 21.68
C PRO A 8 -3.34 17.75 21.79
N ALA A 9 -2.96 18.11 23.01
CA ALA A 9 -1.75 18.87 23.27
C ALA A 9 -0.52 18.14 22.71
N ALA A 10 0.55 18.88 22.43
CA ALA A 10 1.78 18.30 21.90
C ALA A 10 2.31 17.19 22.85
N GLY A 11 2.43 15.96 22.33
CA GLY A 11 2.93 14.80 23.09
C GLY A 11 1.90 13.98 23.85
N HIS A 12 0.63 14.40 23.84
CA HIS A 12 -0.46 13.67 24.50
C HIS A 12 -1.35 12.94 23.49
N ASN A 13 -1.95 11.85 23.95
CA ASN A 13 -3.04 11.17 23.26
C ASN A 13 -4.33 11.55 23.97
N VAL A 14 -5.37 11.88 23.22
CA VAL A 14 -6.70 12.15 23.79
C VAL A 14 -7.51 10.87 23.68
N PHE A 15 -8.09 10.42 24.78
CA PHE A 15 -9.00 9.29 24.75
C PHE A 15 -10.34 9.73 24.14
N CYS A 16 -10.88 8.87 23.27
CA CYS A 16 -12.15 9.09 22.61
C CYS A 16 -13.09 7.91 22.87
N LEU A 17 -14.37 8.23 23.07
CA LEU A 17 -15.46 7.29 23.12
C LEU A 17 -16.23 7.34 21.80
N ARG A 18 -16.49 6.17 21.24
CA ARG A 18 -17.46 6.05 20.15
C ARG A 18 -18.85 6.32 20.72
N GLU A 19 -19.62 7.14 20.01
CA GLU A 19 -21.03 7.32 20.34
C GLU A 19 -21.81 6.17 19.74
N ASP A 20 -22.71 5.61 20.55
CA ASP A 20 -23.63 4.58 20.10
C ASP A 20 -24.76 5.26 19.29
N PRO A 21 -24.91 4.95 17.99
CA PRO A 21 -26.00 5.49 17.19
C PRO A 21 -27.38 5.13 17.72
N ALA A 22 -27.51 3.99 18.42
CA ALA A 22 -28.77 3.46 18.92
C ALA A 22 -29.17 4.06 20.28
N ALA A 23 -28.23 4.64 21.03
CA ALA A 23 -28.49 5.25 22.34
C ALA A 23 -29.16 6.64 22.25
N GLY A 24 -29.56 7.06 21.04
CA GLY A 24 -30.00 8.42 20.74
C GLY A 24 -28.79 9.33 20.54
N ALA A 25 -28.86 10.20 19.52
CA ALA A 25 -27.83 11.22 19.34
C ALA A 25 -27.83 12.12 20.59
N ALA A 26 -26.66 12.29 21.21
CA ALA A 26 -26.49 13.34 22.19
C ALA A 26 -26.89 14.67 21.55
N GLU A 27 -27.51 15.57 22.32
CA GLU A 27 -27.68 16.95 21.87
C GLU A 27 -26.32 17.47 21.37
N PRO A 28 -26.22 17.91 20.10
CA PRO A 28 -24.96 18.40 19.57
C PRO A 28 -24.51 19.59 20.42
N GLY A 29 -23.30 19.50 20.96
CA GLY A 29 -22.70 20.62 21.67
C GLY A 29 -22.50 21.82 20.73
N GLU A 30 -22.15 22.98 21.30
CA GLU A 30 -21.79 24.15 20.53
C GLU A 30 -20.65 23.84 19.53
N GLU A 31 -20.84 24.21 18.26
CA GLU A 31 -19.82 24.04 17.22
C GLU A 31 -18.66 25.02 17.47
N LEU A 32 -17.53 24.50 17.97
CA LEU A 32 -16.34 25.31 18.22
C LEU A 32 -15.54 25.64 16.96
N GLU A 33 -15.46 24.69 16.01
CA GLU A 33 -14.64 24.81 14.81
C GLU A 33 -15.10 23.82 13.74
N ARG A 34 -15.08 24.24 12.47
CA ARG A 34 -15.30 23.40 11.30
C ARG A 34 -14.14 23.55 10.31
N VAL A 35 -13.52 22.42 9.97
CA VAL A 35 -12.34 22.39 9.10
C VAL A 35 -12.55 21.34 8.00
N ALA A 36 -12.22 21.70 6.76
CA ALA A 36 -12.25 20.76 5.65
C ALA A 36 -11.24 19.63 5.84
N VAL A 37 -11.63 18.40 5.48
CA VAL A 37 -10.74 17.24 5.45
C VAL A 37 -10.10 17.17 4.07
N LEU A 38 -8.79 17.38 3.99
CA LEU A 38 -8.03 17.27 2.75
C LEU A 38 -7.82 15.80 2.35
N ALA A 39 -7.60 14.93 3.32
CA ALA A 39 -7.46 13.50 3.08
C ALA A 39 -7.83 12.70 4.34
N MET A 40 -8.45 11.54 4.13
CA MET A 40 -8.73 10.58 5.19
C MET A 40 -8.46 9.17 4.70
N GLN A 41 -7.79 8.36 5.52
CA GLN A 41 -7.46 6.99 5.15
C GLN A 41 -7.43 6.06 6.35
N ARG A 42 -8.10 4.91 6.24
CA ARG A 42 -7.99 3.81 7.18
C ARG A 42 -6.82 2.88 6.81
N ARG A 43 -5.99 2.52 7.79
CA ARG A 43 -4.90 1.55 7.69
C ARG A 43 -4.94 0.63 8.92
N GLY A 44 -5.62 -0.51 8.78
CA GLY A 44 -5.87 -1.44 9.89
C GLY A 44 -6.56 -0.72 11.06
N VAL A 45 -5.90 -0.72 12.22
CA VAL A 45 -6.39 -0.07 13.46
C VAL A 45 -6.32 1.46 13.46
N ARG A 46 -5.73 2.09 12.44
CA ARG A 46 -5.44 3.53 12.43
C ARG A 46 -6.28 4.23 11.37
N MET A 47 -6.92 5.33 11.72
CA MET A 47 -7.56 6.26 10.78
C MET A 47 -6.72 7.54 10.75
N SER A 48 -6.07 7.82 9.64
CA SER A 48 -5.32 9.06 9.43
C SER A 48 -6.23 10.12 8.83
N VAL A 49 -6.13 11.33 9.37
CA VAL A 49 -6.88 12.50 8.92
C VAL A 49 -5.92 13.66 8.69
N VAL A 50 -6.03 14.28 7.52
CA VAL A 50 -5.32 15.51 7.15
C VAL A 50 -6.35 16.61 6.95
N LEU A 51 -6.21 17.69 7.69
CA LEU A 51 -7.14 18.81 7.74
C LEU A 51 -6.60 20.03 7.00
N ASP A 52 -7.49 20.89 6.51
CA ASP A 52 -7.10 22.13 5.83
C ASP A 52 -6.83 23.27 6.83
N ARG A 53 -5.71 23.16 7.54
CA ARG A 53 -5.27 24.15 8.54
C ARG A 53 -3.77 24.11 8.77
N ASN A 54 -3.24 25.16 9.38
CA ASN A 54 -1.79 25.30 9.64
C ASN A 54 -1.31 24.52 10.87
N ARG A 55 -2.06 24.56 11.98
CA ARG A 55 -1.71 23.86 13.22
C ARG A 55 -2.51 22.57 13.35
N TYR A 56 -1.93 21.51 13.91
CA TYR A 56 -2.60 20.20 14.07
C TYR A 56 -3.20 19.64 12.76
N LYS A 57 -2.53 19.91 11.63
CA LYS A 57 -2.93 19.50 10.28
C LYS A 57 -3.09 17.99 10.14
N ARG A 58 -2.21 17.21 10.79
CA ARG A 58 -2.17 15.75 10.67
C ARG A 58 -2.43 15.10 12.02
N CYS A 59 -3.42 14.24 12.06
CA CYS A 59 -3.77 13.47 13.24
C CYS A 59 -4.24 12.07 12.87
N ASP A 60 -4.15 11.18 13.84
CA ASP A 60 -4.62 9.81 13.72
C ASP A 60 -5.61 9.50 14.83
N PHE A 61 -6.63 8.70 14.51
CA PHE A 61 -7.40 7.97 15.51
C PHE A 61 -6.94 6.51 15.50
N LEU A 62 -6.42 6.05 16.63
CA LEU A 62 -5.95 4.68 16.85
C LEU A 62 -7.03 3.90 17.60
N PHE A 63 -7.59 2.88 16.97
CA PHE A 63 -8.66 2.04 17.48
C PHE A 63 -8.08 0.72 17.98
N LEU A 64 -8.15 0.46 19.27
CA LEU A 64 -7.65 -0.75 19.90
C LEU A 64 -8.80 -1.54 20.50
N ARG A 65 -8.73 -2.87 20.48
CA ARG A 65 -9.60 -3.72 21.30
C ARG A 65 -8.81 -4.29 22.47
N ARG A 66 -9.35 -4.20 23.68
CA ARG A 66 -8.77 -4.78 24.90
C ARG A 66 -9.77 -5.76 25.53
N PRO A 67 -9.32 -6.93 26.02
CA PRO A 67 -10.20 -7.80 26.78
C PRO A 67 -10.60 -7.13 28.10
N TYR A 68 -11.82 -7.38 28.56
CA TYR A 68 -12.20 -7.00 29.93
C TYR A 68 -11.43 -7.85 30.93
N LYS A 69 -10.96 -7.24 32.03
CA LYS A 69 -10.23 -7.95 33.09
C LYS A 69 -11.08 -9.03 33.75
N GLU A 70 -12.37 -8.76 33.92
CA GLU A 70 -13.32 -9.62 34.63
C GLU A 70 -14.08 -10.57 33.69
N ARG A 71 -14.06 -10.30 32.39
CA ARG A 71 -14.79 -11.06 31.36
C ARG A 71 -13.87 -11.33 30.18
N PRO A 72 -13.01 -12.37 30.26
CA PRO A 72 -11.94 -12.61 29.27
C PRO A 72 -12.45 -12.83 27.84
N ASN A 73 -13.70 -13.29 27.68
CA ASN A 73 -14.33 -13.53 26.39
C ASN A 73 -14.95 -12.27 25.77
N GLU A 74 -15.02 -11.17 26.52
CA GLU A 74 -15.53 -9.89 26.02
C GLU A 74 -14.38 -8.90 25.80
N THR A 75 -14.53 -8.04 24.79
CA THR A 75 -13.56 -6.96 24.52
C THR A 75 -14.25 -5.61 24.47
N TYR A 76 -13.51 -4.55 24.78
CA TYR A 76 -13.95 -3.17 24.63
C TYR A 76 -13.03 -2.40 23.70
N GLU A 77 -13.61 -1.41 23.01
CA GLU A 77 -12.88 -0.49 22.14
C GLU A 77 -12.23 0.63 22.96
N GLN A 78 -10.98 0.94 22.65
CA GLN A 78 -10.30 2.16 23.08
C GLN A 78 -9.90 2.95 21.84
N VAL A 79 -10.33 4.19 21.74
CA VAL A 79 -9.93 5.08 20.65
C VAL A 79 -9.01 6.16 21.21
N PHE A 80 -7.86 6.35 20.57
CA PHE A 80 -6.89 7.39 20.93
C PHE A 80 -6.68 8.33 19.76
N TRP A 81 -6.94 9.62 19.98
CA TRP A 81 -6.62 10.69 19.04
C TRP A 81 -5.19 11.20 19.27
N GLN A 82 -4.35 11.10 18.24
CA GLN A 82 -2.93 11.42 18.28
C GLN A 82 -2.59 12.51 17.27
N THR A 83 -1.81 13.51 17.68
CA THR A 83 -1.25 14.52 16.76
C THR A 83 0.06 14.05 16.13
N GLN A 84 0.46 14.72 15.04
CA GLN A 84 1.80 14.55 14.44
C GLN A 84 2.93 14.57 15.49
N THR A 85 2.91 15.51 16.43
CA THR A 85 3.93 15.61 17.48
C THR A 85 3.94 14.39 18.40
N SER A 86 2.77 13.91 18.83
CA SER A 86 2.68 12.68 19.64
C SER A 86 3.21 11.45 18.88
N MET A 87 2.90 11.34 17.59
CA MET A 87 3.40 10.26 16.74
C MET A 87 4.93 10.28 16.59
N VAL A 88 5.52 11.47 16.43
CA VAL A 88 6.98 11.62 16.30
C VAL A 88 7.70 11.33 17.62
N GLN A 89 7.14 11.74 18.76
CA GLN A 89 7.75 11.48 20.07
C GLN A 89 7.66 10.01 20.46
N ARG A 90 6.54 9.34 20.15
CA ARG A 90 6.31 7.93 20.47
C ARG A 90 6.80 6.97 19.39
N ARG A 91 7.91 7.29 18.69
CA ARG A 91 8.45 6.50 17.56
C ARG A 91 8.33 5.00 17.87
N PRO A 92 7.46 4.25 17.15
CA PRO A 92 7.31 2.85 17.41
C PRO A 92 8.65 2.15 17.19
N LYS A 93 9.21 1.53 18.24
CA LYS A 93 10.46 0.74 18.16
C LYS A 93 10.29 -0.57 17.37
N VAL A 94 9.17 -0.74 16.69
CA VAL A 94 8.73 -2.03 16.18
C VAL A 94 8.70 -1.97 14.66
N ALA A 95 9.31 -2.96 14.01
CA ALA A 95 9.47 -3.04 12.57
C ALA A 95 8.15 -2.87 11.80
N PRO A 96 8.19 -2.45 10.52
CA PRO A 96 7.00 -2.38 9.67
C PRO A 96 6.16 -3.66 9.76
N ALA A 97 4.84 -3.54 9.77
CA ALA A 97 3.95 -4.70 9.87
C ALA A 97 4.24 -5.76 8.77
N ALA A 98 4.64 -5.27 7.58
CA ALA A 98 5.12 -6.08 6.47
C ALA A 98 6.27 -7.04 6.82
N LEU A 99 7.11 -6.69 7.80
CA LEU A 99 8.22 -7.52 8.26
C LEU A 99 7.79 -8.55 9.33
N ARG A 100 6.62 -8.36 9.97
CA ARG A 100 6.16 -9.21 11.08
C ARG A 100 5.32 -10.40 10.64
N ALA A 101 4.53 -10.24 9.58
CA ALA A 101 3.95 -11.39 8.91
C ALA A 101 5.08 -12.07 8.13
N GLY A 102 5.66 -13.12 8.71
CA GLY A 102 6.46 -14.07 7.92
C GLY A 102 5.65 -14.50 6.70
N GLY A 103 6.29 -14.88 5.59
CA GLY A 103 5.62 -15.22 4.32
C GLY A 103 4.60 -16.36 4.37
N ALA A 104 4.30 -16.91 5.55
CA ALA A 104 3.24 -17.88 5.79
C ALA A 104 1.91 -17.38 5.21
N GLY A 105 1.36 -18.16 4.27
CA GLY A 105 0.11 -17.83 3.57
C GLY A 105 0.27 -17.00 2.30
N MET A 106 1.49 -16.60 1.91
CA MET A 106 1.70 -15.94 0.62
C MET A 106 1.67 -16.97 -0.52
N ARG A 107 0.64 -16.89 -1.37
CA ARG A 107 0.53 -17.68 -2.60
C ARG A 107 0.79 -16.79 -3.81
N VAL A 108 1.76 -17.20 -4.63
CA VAL A 108 2.17 -16.49 -5.84
C VAL A 108 1.89 -17.36 -7.06
N VAL A 109 1.06 -16.87 -7.96
CA VAL A 109 0.88 -17.45 -9.29
C VAL A 109 1.91 -16.83 -10.23
N ILE A 110 2.62 -17.68 -10.97
CA ILE A 110 3.62 -17.31 -11.96
C ILE A 110 3.01 -17.61 -13.33
N ASP A 111 3.08 -16.66 -14.26
CA ASP A 111 2.54 -16.88 -15.59
C ASP A 111 3.21 -18.09 -16.27
N SER A 112 2.41 -18.87 -16.99
CA SER A 112 2.88 -20.09 -17.66
C SER A 112 3.78 -19.80 -18.87
N ALA A 113 3.71 -18.60 -19.45
CA ALA A 113 4.61 -18.15 -20.52
C ALA A 113 5.95 -17.59 -19.99
N GLU A 114 6.05 -17.24 -18.70
CA GLU A 114 7.29 -16.72 -18.12
C GLU A 114 8.37 -17.82 -18.07
N ARG A 115 9.37 -17.71 -18.95
CA ARG A 115 10.38 -18.77 -19.16
C ARG A 115 11.40 -18.86 -18.05
N TYR A 116 11.76 -17.71 -17.48
CA TYR A 116 12.80 -17.59 -16.47
C TYR A 116 12.23 -16.94 -15.22
N PRO A 117 11.37 -17.64 -14.47
CA PRO A 117 10.64 -17.03 -13.38
C PRO A 117 11.54 -16.71 -12.19
N TRP A 118 11.18 -15.64 -11.48
CA TRP A 118 11.68 -15.33 -10.15
C TRP A 118 11.32 -16.42 -9.14
N ARG A 119 12.03 -16.45 -8.01
CA ARG A 119 11.82 -17.43 -6.94
C ARG A 119 11.26 -16.75 -5.70
N PHE A 120 10.30 -17.41 -5.07
CA PHE A 120 9.64 -16.94 -3.84
C PHE A 120 9.78 -18.04 -2.76
N PRO A 121 10.95 -18.15 -2.09
CA PRO A 121 11.26 -19.28 -1.22
C PRO A 121 10.32 -19.40 -0.01
N ASP A 122 9.79 -18.29 0.50
CA ASP A 122 8.89 -18.27 1.66
C ASP A 122 7.41 -18.25 1.24
N SER A 123 7.06 -18.86 0.10
CA SER A 123 5.72 -18.76 -0.50
C SER A 123 5.34 -20.03 -1.22
N THR A 124 4.03 -20.30 -1.31
CA THR A 124 3.53 -21.31 -2.23
C THR A 124 3.49 -20.72 -3.62
N THR A 125 4.10 -21.41 -4.59
CA THR A 125 4.13 -20.95 -5.98
C THR A 125 3.41 -21.93 -6.89
N GLU A 126 2.55 -21.45 -7.77
CA GLU A 126 1.91 -22.25 -8.81
C GLU A 126 2.12 -21.60 -10.19
N ARG A 127 2.08 -22.40 -11.25
CA ARG A 127 2.14 -21.89 -12.62
C ARG A 127 0.75 -21.98 -13.26
N ALA A 128 0.24 -20.86 -13.72
CA ALA A 128 -1.03 -20.77 -14.43
C ALA A 128 -0.99 -19.60 -15.41
N ARG A 129 -1.91 -19.57 -16.38
CA ARG A 129 -2.04 -18.41 -17.27
C ARG A 129 -2.67 -17.26 -16.49
N LEU A 130 -2.01 -16.12 -16.45
CA LEU A 130 -2.52 -14.90 -15.85
C LEU A 130 -3.27 -14.04 -16.89
N PRO A 131 -4.31 -13.29 -16.47
CA PRO A 131 -4.98 -12.35 -17.35
C PRO A 131 -4.11 -11.12 -17.66
N ALA A 132 -3.22 -10.74 -16.74
CA ALA A 132 -2.24 -9.67 -16.90
C ALA A 132 -1.05 -9.86 -15.94
N GLY A 133 0.13 -9.37 -16.34
CA GLY A 133 1.36 -9.49 -15.57
C GLY A 133 2.00 -10.88 -15.64
N ASP A 134 3.23 -10.97 -15.15
CA ASP A 134 4.01 -12.21 -15.08
C ASP A 134 3.87 -12.91 -13.71
N TYR A 135 3.47 -12.16 -12.68
CA TYR A 135 3.31 -12.66 -11.32
C TYR A 135 2.04 -12.09 -10.69
N ALA A 136 1.30 -12.91 -9.95
CA ALA A 136 0.15 -12.48 -9.17
C ALA A 136 0.22 -12.99 -7.73
N LEU A 137 -0.11 -12.11 -6.78
CA LEU A 137 -0.42 -12.51 -5.41
C LEU A 137 -1.90 -12.90 -5.35
N VAL A 138 -2.20 -14.11 -4.89
CA VAL A 138 -3.57 -14.62 -4.87
C VAL A 138 -3.95 -15.11 -3.48
N ARG A 139 -5.14 -14.80 -3.02
CA ARG A 139 -5.69 -15.24 -1.73
C ARG A 139 -7.15 -15.64 -1.91
N ASP A 140 -7.56 -16.78 -1.37
CA ASP A 140 -8.95 -17.26 -1.40
C ASP A 140 -9.58 -17.28 -2.81
N GLY A 141 -8.74 -17.53 -3.83
CA GLY A 141 -9.14 -17.54 -5.25
C GLY A 141 -9.10 -16.19 -5.96
N GLU A 142 -8.89 -15.08 -5.23
CA GLU A 142 -8.86 -13.73 -5.79
C GLU A 142 -7.45 -13.19 -5.99
N VAL A 143 -7.23 -12.50 -7.09
CA VAL A 143 -5.98 -11.78 -7.38
C VAL A 143 -5.95 -10.50 -6.56
N LEU A 144 -5.02 -10.42 -5.61
CA LEU A 144 -4.82 -9.22 -4.79
C LEU A 144 -3.87 -8.23 -5.45
N ALA A 145 -2.81 -8.71 -6.10
CA ALA A 145 -1.82 -7.86 -6.77
C ALA A 145 -1.22 -8.56 -7.99
N VAL A 146 -0.76 -7.77 -8.95
CA VAL A 146 -0.08 -8.23 -10.17
C VAL A 146 1.21 -7.46 -10.40
N VAL A 147 2.21 -8.14 -10.97
CA VAL A 147 3.51 -7.56 -11.33
C VAL A 147 3.89 -8.00 -12.74
N GLU A 148 4.16 -7.01 -13.60
CA GLU A 148 4.81 -7.19 -14.90
C GLU A 148 6.32 -7.06 -14.72
N ARG A 149 7.08 -8.06 -15.15
CA ARG A 149 8.54 -8.05 -15.15
C ARG A 149 9.03 -7.54 -16.50
N LYS A 150 9.95 -6.57 -16.47
CA LYS A 150 10.53 -6.02 -17.70
C LYS A 150 12.04 -5.94 -17.61
N THR A 151 12.75 -6.45 -18.61
CA THR A 151 14.18 -6.20 -18.74
C THR A 151 14.44 -4.83 -19.35
N PHE A 152 15.68 -4.34 -19.24
CA PHE A 152 16.12 -3.11 -19.93
C PHE A 152 15.79 -3.13 -21.43
N ASP A 153 16.25 -4.18 -22.12
CA ASP A 153 16.11 -4.29 -23.57
C ASP A 153 14.65 -4.44 -24.00
N ASN A 154 13.84 -5.17 -23.24
CA ASN A 154 12.41 -5.32 -23.54
C ASN A 154 11.67 -3.99 -23.36
N LEU A 155 12.00 -3.20 -22.34
CA LEU A 155 11.37 -1.88 -22.17
C LEU A 155 11.78 -0.92 -23.30
N LEU A 156 13.05 -0.93 -23.71
CA LEU A 156 13.49 -0.16 -24.87
C LEU A 156 12.74 -0.59 -26.14
N ALA A 157 12.59 -1.88 -26.38
CA ALA A 157 11.82 -2.39 -27.51
C ALA A 157 10.35 -1.94 -27.44
N ASP A 158 9.73 -1.99 -26.26
CA ASP A 158 8.36 -1.54 -26.04
C ASP A 158 8.18 -0.04 -26.33
N PHE A 159 9.20 0.81 -26.11
CA PHE A 159 9.12 2.22 -26.52
C PHE A 159 8.98 2.41 -28.04
N GLY A 160 9.49 1.47 -28.84
CA GLY A 160 9.31 1.48 -30.31
C GLY A 160 7.87 1.20 -30.75
N VAL A 161 7.05 0.64 -29.84
CA VAL A 161 5.63 0.33 -30.06
C VAL A 161 4.76 0.94 -28.96
N MET A 162 5.03 2.20 -28.63
CA MET A 162 4.42 2.94 -27.51
C MET A 162 2.90 2.77 -27.38
N PRO A 163 2.08 2.87 -28.45
CA PRO A 163 0.62 2.68 -28.32
C PRO A 163 0.22 1.31 -27.76
N LEU A 164 0.93 0.25 -28.14
CA LEU A 164 0.68 -1.10 -27.63
C LEU A 164 1.16 -1.25 -26.19
N LEU A 165 2.29 -0.61 -25.84
CA LEU A 165 2.75 -0.54 -24.45
C LEU A 165 1.68 0.13 -23.56
N HIS A 166 1.07 1.23 -23.99
CA HIS A 166 -0.02 1.87 -23.23
C HIS A 166 -1.20 0.92 -23.02
N GLN A 167 -1.62 0.17 -24.04
CA GLN A 167 -2.72 -0.81 -23.90
C GLN A 167 -2.40 -1.91 -22.88
N ARG A 168 -1.19 -2.50 -22.95
CA ARG A 168 -0.74 -3.52 -21.98
C ARG A 168 -0.67 -2.98 -20.56
N LEU A 169 -0.18 -1.75 -20.38
CA LEU A 169 -0.10 -1.12 -19.07
C LEU A 169 -1.47 -0.75 -18.51
N LEU A 170 -2.44 -0.42 -19.39
CA LEU A 170 -3.83 -0.21 -19.00
C LEU A 170 -4.47 -1.52 -18.49
N GLU A 171 -4.25 -2.64 -19.19
CA GLU A 171 -4.69 -3.97 -18.74
C GLU A 171 -4.11 -4.33 -17.36
N LEU A 172 -2.81 -4.09 -17.16
CA LEU A 172 -2.15 -4.31 -15.87
C LEU A 172 -2.76 -3.42 -14.77
N SER A 173 -3.00 -2.14 -15.09
CA SER A 173 -3.50 -1.12 -14.16
C SER A 173 -4.96 -1.33 -13.73
N ALA A 174 -5.71 -2.19 -14.43
CA ALA A 174 -7.04 -2.62 -13.99
C ALA A 174 -7.01 -3.30 -12.61
N ASN A 175 -5.86 -3.84 -12.20
CA ASN A 175 -5.65 -4.35 -10.84
C ASN A 175 -5.21 -3.23 -9.90
N ARG A 176 -5.88 -3.09 -8.76
CA ARG A 176 -5.61 -2.06 -7.74
C ARG A 176 -4.14 -2.02 -7.30
N PHE A 177 -3.57 -3.20 -7.03
CA PHE A 177 -2.17 -3.36 -6.64
C PHE A 177 -1.39 -3.92 -7.83
N ASN A 178 -1.08 -3.06 -8.79
CA ASN A 178 -0.25 -3.36 -9.94
C ASN A 178 1.19 -2.82 -9.73
N ALA A 179 2.16 -3.40 -10.45
CA ALA A 179 3.44 -2.75 -10.71
C ALA A 179 4.13 -3.24 -11.99
N LEU A 180 4.80 -2.33 -12.70
CA LEU A 180 5.81 -2.63 -13.72
C LEU A 180 7.19 -2.58 -13.05
N VAL A 181 7.85 -3.73 -12.94
CA VAL A 181 9.16 -3.86 -12.30
C VAL A 181 10.22 -4.06 -13.36
N VAL A 182 11.06 -3.04 -13.52
CA VAL A 182 12.10 -2.97 -14.54
C VAL A 182 13.43 -3.44 -13.94
N GLU A 183 14.07 -4.43 -14.55
CA GLU A 183 15.39 -4.96 -14.16
C GLU A 183 16.55 -4.09 -14.67
N ALA A 184 16.43 -2.78 -14.48
CA ALA A 184 17.49 -1.80 -14.71
C ALA A 184 17.35 -0.60 -13.76
N ALA A 185 18.44 0.14 -13.58
CA ALA A 185 18.37 1.45 -12.94
C ALA A 185 17.79 2.49 -13.93
N TYR A 186 17.24 3.59 -13.43
CA TYR A 186 16.74 4.66 -14.30
C TYR A 186 17.89 5.34 -15.08
N GLU A 187 19.06 5.49 -14.46
CA GLU A 187 20.28 6.06 -15.07
C GLU A 187 20.71 5.33 -16.35
N ASP A 188 20.58 4.01 -16.34
CA ASP A 188 20.03 3.15 -17.38
C ASP A 188 19.77 3.80 -18.74
N PHE A 189 18.61 4.42 -18.74
CA PHE A 189 17.91 4.98 -19.89
C PHE A 189 18.42 6.36 -20.26
N LEU A 190 19.29 6.94 -19.43
CA LEU A 190 19.93 8.23 -19.65
C LEU A 190 21.35 8.09 -20.20
N ASN A 191 21.88 6.87 -20.28
CA ASN A 191 23.23 6.61 -20.75
C ASN A 191 23.26 6.36 -22.27
N PRO A 192 23.84 7.27 -23.10
CA PRO A 192 23.90 7.12 -24.55
C PRO A 192 24.58 5.82 -25.02
N ARG A 193 25.48 5.26 -24.19
CA ARG A 193 26.19 4.02 -24.51
C ARG A 193 25.33 2.77 -24.35
N ARG A 194 24.18 2.88 -23.67
CA ARG A 194 23.27 1.77 -23.39
C ARG A 194 21.99 1.83 -24.21
N VAL A 195 21.51 3.04 -24.53
CA VAL A 195 20.25 3.23 -25.26
C VAL A 195 20.41 3.23 -26.79
N HIS A 196 21.25 2.37 -27.36
CA HIS A 196 21.74 2.40 -28.75
C HIS A 196 20.81 2.96 -29.85
N HIS A 197 19.54 2.52 -29.91
CA HIS A 197 18.59 2.92 -30.95
C HIS A 197 17.79 4.18 -30.64
N PHE A 198 17.82 4.62 -29.39
CA PHE A 198 17.14 5.81 -28.90
C PHE A 198 18.16 6.83 -28.42
N ASN A 199 17.72 8.06 -28.18
CA ASN A 199 18.51 9.02 -27.44
C ASN A 199 18.01 9.11 -25.98
N PRO A 200 18.87 9.48 -25.03
CA PRO A 200 18.49 9.63 -23.62
C PRO A 200 17.25 10.50 -23.39
N SER A 201 17.10 11.60 -24.15
CA SER A 201 15.97 12.52 -24.01
C SER A 201 14.65 11.87 -24.39
N PHE A 202 14.64 11.05 -25.45
CA PHE A 202 13.49 10.26 -25.85
C PHE A 202 13.13 9.24 -24.77
N CYS A 203 14.10 8.48 -24.25
CA CYS A 203 13.82 7.50 -23.19
C CYS A 203 13.29 8.17 -21.92
N ALA A 204 13.84 9.33 -21.53
CA ALA A 204 13.35 10.10 -20.39
C ALA A 204 11.91 10.57 -20.61
N ALA A 205 11.59 11.10 -21.79
CA ALA A 205 10.25 11.55 -22.15
C ALA A 205 9.25 10.39 -22.20
N ALA A 206 9.62 9.27 -22.82
CA ALA A 206 8.82 8.05 -22.87
C ALA A 206 8.48 7.54 -21.47
N ILE A 207 9.46 7.46 -20.56
CA ILE A 207 9.22 7.04 -19.18
C ILE A 207 8.29 8.05 -18.48
N ALA A 208 8.53 9.35 -18.62
CA ALA A 208 7.67 10.37 -18.03
C ALA A 208 6.22 10.30 -18.55
N GLU A 209 6.04 10.02 -19.84
CA GLU A 209 4.74 9.78 -20.46
C GLU A 209 4.02 8.59 -19.84
N LEU A 210 4.71 7.48 -19.56
CA LEU A 210 4.10 6.34 -18.88
C LEU A 210 3.57 6.71 -17.49
N TYR A 211 4.30 7.49 -16.71
CA TYR A 211 3.84 7.96 -15.39
C TYR A 211 2.65 8.92 -15.49
N ALA A 212 2.65 9.81 -16.50
CA ALA A 212 1.59 10.79 -16.68
C ALA A 212 0.30 10.16 -17.23
N ALA A 213 0.42 9.22 -18.17
CA ALA A 213 -0.71 8.54 -18.80
C ALA A 213 -1.31 7.45 -17.92
N HIS A 214 -0.52 6.83 -17.04
CA HIS A 214 -0.95 5.75 -16.14
C HIS A 214 -0.67 6.12 -14.67
N PRO A 215 -1.38 7.11 -14.09
CA PRO A 215 -1.07 7.61 -12.75
C PRO A 215 -1.23 6.57 -11.63
N ASP A 216 -2.04 5.52 -11.85
CA ASP A 216 -2.22 4.42 -10.90
C ASP A 216 -1.18 3.28 -11.07
N LEU A 217 -0.37 3.33 -12.13
CA LEU A 217 0.68 2.36 -12.42
C LEU A 217 1.89 2.61 -11.52
N ARG A 218 2.32 1.58 -10.79
CA ARG A 218 3.59 1.64 -10.05
C ARG A 218 4.72 1.20 -10.95
N VAL A 219 5.56 2.12 -11.39
CA VAL A 219 6.78 1.78 -12.13
C VAL A 219 7.97 1.80 -11.17
N VAL A 220 8.76 0.72 -11.15
CA VAL A 220 9.93 0.61 -10.28
C VAL A 220 11.15 0.15 -11.06
N PHE A 221 12.22 0.94 -10.97
CA PHE A 221 13.51 0.62 -11.56
C PHE A 221 14.38 -0.09 -10.51
N CYS A 222 14.67 -1.37 -10.77
CA CYS A 222 15.49 -2.23 -9.94
C CYS A 222 16.80 -2.53 -10.67
N ALA A 223 17.94 -2.13 -10.09
CA ALA A 223 19.27 -2.24 -10.70
C ALA A 223 19.58 -3.58 -11.39
N ASN A 224 18.98 -4.69 -10.94
CA ASN A 224 19.05 -5.99 -11.57
C ASN A 224 17.91 -6.93 -11.15
N ARG A 225 17.86 -8.10 -11.79
CA ARG A 225 16.94 -9.21 -11.49
C ARG A 225 16.81 -9.56 -10.00
N LYS A 226 17.93 -9.63 -9.26
CA LYS A 226 17.90 -9.98 -7.83
C LYS A 226 17.16 -8.93 -7.02
N THR A 227 17.42 -7.65 -7.29
CA THR A 227 16.73 -6.54 -6.62
C THR A 227 15.26 -6.45 -7.01
N ALA A 228 14.92 -6.74 -8.26
CA ALA A 228 13.54 -6.80 -8.75
C ALA A 228 12.71 -7.90 -8.07
N ASN A 229 13.27 -9.10 -7.95
CA ASN A 229 12.64 -10.20 -7.20
C ASN A 229 12.45 -9.82 -5.73
N ALA A 230 13.46 -9.22 -5.08
CA ALA A 230 13.38 -8.84 -3.67
C ALA A 230 12.32 -7.75 -3.41
N TRP A 231 12.24 -6.76 -4.30
CA TRP A 231 11.21 -5.73 -4.26
C TRP A 231 9.82 -6.34 -4.42
N THR A 232 9.63 -7.22 -5.40
CA THR A 232 8.34 -7.90 -5.68
C THR A 232 7.87 -8.72 -4.48
N SER A 233 8.77 -9.52 -3.87
CA SER A 233 8.45 -10.27 -2.65
C SER A 233 8.03 -9.36 -1.49
N SER A 234 8.68 -8.19 -1.36
CA SER A 234 8.35 -7.22 -0.31
C SER A 234 7.02 -6.51 -0.58
N PHE A 235 6.75 -6.17 -1.83
CA PHE A 235 5.49 -5.59 -2.28
C PHE A 235 4.31 -6.53 -2.02
N PHE A 236 4.41 -7.80 -2.45
CA PHE A 236 3.37 -8.79 -2.19
C PHE A 236 3.12 -9.01 -0.69
N ARG A 237 4.18 -9.11 0.14
CA ARG A 237 4.00 -9.16 1.60
C ARG A 237 3.29 -7.93 2.13
N ALA A 238 3.64 -6.74 1.67
CA ALA A 238 2.99 -5.50 2.11
C ALA A 238 1.51 -5.43 1.70
N VAL A 239 1.16 -5.92 0.50
CA VAL A 239 -0.24 -6.03 0.05
C VAL A 239 -0.99 -7.03 0.90
N LEU A 240 -0.48 -8.27 1.06
CA LEU A 240 -1.11 -9.31 1.86
C LEU A 240 -1.44 -8.84 3.30
N ASN A 241 -0.53 -8.07 3.90
CA ASN A 241 -0.72 -7.51 5.24
C ASN A 241 -1.89 -6.52 5.36
N GLN A 242 -2.27 -5.85 4.27
CA GLN A 242 -3.45 -4.96 4.28
C GLN A 242 -4.75 -5.76 4.41
N PHE A 243 -4.78 -6.98 3.87
CA PHE A 243 -5.96 -7.84 3.91
C PHE A 243 -6.04 -8.67 5.20
N THR A 244 -4.92 -9.15 5.74
CA THR A 244 -4.91 -9.83 7.06
C THR A 244 -5.24 -8.88 8.22
N SER A 245 -4.85 -7.61 8.12
CA SER A 245 -5.17 -6.59 9.13
C SER A 245 -6.62 -6.09 9.08
N ALA A 246 -7.26 -6.13 7.89
CA ALA A 246 -8.67 -5.77 7.73
C ALA A 246 -9.57 -6.85 8.35
N GLU A 247 -9.23 -8.12 8.17
CA GLU A 247 -9.91 -9.23 8.82
C GLU A 247 -9.67 -9.27 10.32
N SER A 248 -8.49 -8.93 10.84
CA SER A 248 -8.30 -8.90 12.31
C SER A 248 -9.14 -7.81 13.01
N SER A 249 -9.66 -6.82 12.26
CA SER A 249 -10.69 -5.90 12.75
C SER A 249 -12.12 -6.44 12.67
N ASP A 250 -12.41 -7.39 11.77
CA ASP A 250 -13.74 -7.97 11.54
C ASP A 250 -13.95 -9.35 12.21
N LEU A 251 -12.91 -10.18 12.32
CA LEU A 251 -12.88 -11.54 12.87
C LEU A 251 -12.45 -11.61 14.34
N ARG A 252 -12.81 -10.60 15.12
CA ARG A 252 -12.97 -10.77 16.58
C ARG A 252 -14.42 -10.57 16.95
N THR A 253 -15.24 -11.48 16.44
CA THR A 253 -16.55 -11.82 16.97
C THR A 253 -16.48 -13.33 17.18
N PRO A 254 -16.70 -13.87 18.40
CA PRO A 254 -16.84 -15.31 18.58
C PRO A 254 -18.02 -15.85 17.77
#